data_AF-A0AAV6AF17-F1
#
_entry.id   AF-A0AAV6AF17-F1
#
_cell.length_a   1.000
_cell.length_b   1.000
_cell.length_c   1.000
_cell.angle_alpha   90.00
_cell.angle_beta   90.00
_cell.angle_gamma   90.00
#
_symmetry.space_group_name_H-M   'P 1'
#
loop_
_entity.id
_entity.type
_entity.pdbx_description
1 polymer ?
#
loop_
_entity_poly.entity_id
_entity_poly.type
_entity_poly.pdbx_seq_one_letter_code
_entity_poly.pdbx_strand_id
1 'polypeptide(L)' 'MAISVDRAARPESPAVYAQLEEKILERDQQGASQIYYDLVRAGRPLPELLGQIVRIHAPYTHVPYHQRLDNG' A
#
# COMPACT_ATOMS: atom_id res chain seq x y z
N MET A 1 21.93 -20.02 -13.64
CA MET A 1 21.68 -18.63 -13.20
C MET A 1 20.93 -18.72 -11.87
N ALA A 2 21.62 -18.57 -10.75
CA ALA A 2 21.00 -18.65 -9.44
C ALA A 2 20.33 -17.30 -9.15
N ILE A 3 19.00 -17.28 -9.05
CA ILE A 3 18.30 -16.16 -8.46
C ILE A 3 18.64 -16.17 -6.96
N SER A 4 19.59 -15.34 -6.56
CA SER A 4 19.78 -15.03 -5.14
C SER A 4 18.49 -14.35 -4.68
N VAL A 5 17.63 -15.11 -4.00
CA VAL A 5 16.53 -14.56 -3.21
C VAL A 5 17.21 -13.85 -2.05
N ASP A 6 17.57 -12.60 -2.27
CA ASP A 6 18.21 -11.78 -1.26
C ASP A 6 17.27 -11.76 -0.05
N ARG A 7 17.84 -12.25 1.05
CA ARG A 7 17.34 -12.32 2.41
C ARG A 7 16.12 -11.43 2.64
N ALA A 8 14.98 -12.08 2.92
CA ALA A 8 13.74 -11.47 3.40
C ALA A 8 14.02 -10.13 4.09
N ALA A 9 13.71 -9.03 3.38
CA ALA A 9 13.76 -7.70 3.96
C ALA A 9 12.98 -7.79 5.27
N ARG A 10 13.63 -7.46 6.39
CA ARG A 10 12.91 -7.30 7.66
C ARG A 10 11.68 -6.44 7.36
N PRO A 11 10.47 -6.82 7.82
CA PRO A 11 9.35 -5.91 7.71
C PRO A 11 9.80 -4.62 8.38
N GLU A 12 9.97 -3.58 7.57
CA GLU A 12 10.36 -2.28 8.07
C GLU A 12 9.31 -1.79 9.06
N SER A 13 9.72 -0.84 9.91
CA SER A 13 8.85 -0.29 10.94
C SER A 13 7.48 0.06 10.34
N PRO A 14 6.36 -0.39 10.93
CA PRO A 14 5.00 -0.04 10.50
C PRO A 14 4.80 1.45 10.24
N ALA A 15 5.62 2.29 10.88
CA ALA A 15 5.70 3.73 10.67
C ALA A 15 5.90 4.15 9.21
N VAL A 16 6.64 3.39 8.38
CA VAL A 16 6.89 3.73 6.97
C VAL A 16 5.59 3.73 6.16
N TYR A 17 4.65 2.87 6.52
CA TYR A 17 3.37 2.71 5.82
C TYR A 17 2.21 3.37 6.55
N ALA A 18 2.44 4.02 7.69
CA ALA A 18 1.38 4.58 8.52
C ALA A 18 0.53 5.63 7.78
N GLN A 19 1.17 6.52 7.00
CA GLN A 19 0.45 7.53 6.21
C GLN A 19 -0.32 6.89 5.04
N LEU A 20 0.22 5.83 4.43
CA LEU A 20 -0.49 5.08 3.39
C LEU A 20 -1.72 4.39 3.99
N GLU A 21 -1.58 3.79 5.17
CA GLU A 21 -2.66 3.14 5.91
C GLU A 21 -3.75 4.14 6.29
N GLU A 22 -3.39 5.30 6.83
CA GLU A 22 -4.31 6.39 7.13
C GLU A 22 -5.13 6.80 5.90
N LYS A 23 -4.48 7.07 4.76
CA LYS A 23 -5.19 7.49 3.54
C LYS A 23 -6.10 6.41 2.97
N ILE A 24 -5.70 5.14 3.05
CA ILE A 24 -6.56 4.03 2.63
C ILE A 24 -7.79 3.92 3.56
N LEU A 25 -7.62 4.08 4.87
CA LEU A 25 -8.72 4.05 5.84
C LEU A 25 -9.66 5.25 5.69
N GLU A 26 -9.12 6.43 5.39
CA GLU A 26 -9.88 7.65 5.05
C GLU A 26 -10.58 7.56 3.69
N ARG A 27 -10.25 6.54 2.87
CA ARG A 27 -10.72 6.37 1.49
C ARG A 27 -10.25 7.50 0.55
N ASP A 28 -9.15 8.15 0.89
CA ASP A 28 -8.48 9.16 0.06
C ASP A 28 -7.61 8.47 -1.00
N GLN A 29 -8.23 8.13 -2.13
CA GLN A 29 -7.57 7.45 -3.25
C GLN A 29 -6.42 8.28 -3.86
N GLN A 30 -6.58 9.61 -3.92
CA GLN A 30 -5.55 10.48 -4.49
C GLN A 30 -4.34 10.59 -3.56
N GLY A 31 -4.58 10.82 -2.26
CA GLY A 31 -3.54 10.85 -1.24
C GLY A 31 -2.82 9.50 -1.11
N ALA A 32 -3.56 8.39 -1.10
CA ALA A 32 -2.96 7.05 -1.08
C ALA A 32 -2.11 6.78 -2.33
N SER A 33 -2.57 7.18 -3.52
CA SER A 33 -1.82 7.04 -4.77
C SER A 33 -0.53 7.86 -4.75
N GLN A 34 -0.58 9.10 -4.28
CA GLN A 34 0.59 9.97 -4.17
C GLN A 34 1.67 9.33 -3.29
N ILE A 35 1.30 8.88 -2.08
CA ILE A 35 2.21 8.22 -1.14
C ILE A 35 2.77 6.93 -1.75
N TYR A 36 1.94 6.11 -2.40
CA TYR A 36 2.40 4.91 -3.08
C TYR A 36 3.47 5.21 -4.13
N TYR A 37 3.26 6.20 -4.99
CA TYR A 37 4.24 6.58 -6.01
C TYR A 37 5.53 7.13 -5.41
N ASP A 38 5.46 7.86 -4.28
CA ASP A 38 6.65 8.33 -3.59
C ASP A 38 7.47 7.18 -3.00
N LEU A 39 6.80 6.15 -2.46
CA LEU A 39 7.46 4.91 -2.00
C LEU A 39 8.10 4.13 -3.16
N VAL A 40 7.44 4.06 -4.32
CA VAL A 40 8.02 3.46 -5.53
C VAL A 40 9.26 4.24 -5.98
N ARG A 41 9.19 5.57 -6.03
CA ARG A 41 10.32 6.45 -6.38
C ARG A 41 11.47 6.34 -5.39
N ALA A 42 11.17 6.10 -4.11
CA ALA A 42 12.17 5.84 -3.07
C ALA A 42 12.79 4.43 -3.15
N GLY A 43 12.41 3.61 -4.15
CA GLY A 43 13.01 2.31 -4.41
C GLY A 43 12.48 1.18 -3.54
N ARG A 44 11.29 1.34 -2.92
CA ARG A 44 10.70 0.26 -2.13
C ARG A 44 10.37 -0.95 -3.03
N PRO A 45 10.65 -2.19 -2.57
CA PRO A 45 10.35 -3.39 -3.35
C PRO A 45 8.86 -3.52 -3.67
N LEU A 46 8.50 -3.69 -4.94
CA LEU A 46 7.10 -3.85 -5.35
C LEU A 46 6.37 -5.00 -4.63
N PRO A 47 6.98 -6.19 -4.40
CA PRO A 47 6.33 -7.25 -3.63
C PRO A 47 5.99 -6.84 -2.19
N GLU A 48 6.85 -6.03 -1.56
CA GLU A 48 6.62 -5.50 -0.21
C GLU A 48 5.45 -4.51 -0.22
N LEU A 49 5.44 -3.57 -1.17
CA LEU A 49 4.35 -2.59 -1.31
C LEU A 49 3.01 -3.28 -1.56
N LEU A 50 2.98 -4.27 -2.45
CA LEU A 50 1.78 -5.05 -2.73
C LEU A 50 1.29 -5.78 -1.46
N GLY A 51 2.20 -6.39 -0.70
CA GLY A 51 1.88 -7.05 0.56
C GLY A 51 1.25 -6.09 1.58
N GLN A 52 1.78 -4.86 1.70
CA GLN A 52 1.21 -3.84 2.58
C GLN A 52 -0.16 -3.36 2.12
N ILE A 53 -0.35 -3.10 0.82
CA ILE A 53 -1.65 -2.68 0.28
C ILE A 53 -2.71 -3.77 0.55
N VAL A 54 -2.38 -5.04 0.30
CA VAL A 54 -3.28 -6.17 0.60
C VAL A 54 -3.57 -6.23 2.10
N ARG A 55 -2.55 -6.17 2.96
CA ARG A 55 -2.73 -6.19 4.43
C ARG A 55 -3.68 -5.08 4.89
N ILE A 56 -3.50 -3.86 4.40
CA ILE A 56 -4.27 -2.69 4.82
C ILE A 56 -5.69 -2.75 4.26
N HIS A 57 -5.86 -3.09 2.99
CA HIS A 57 -7.13 -2.92 2.28
C HIS A 57 -8.03 -4.17 2.34
N ALA A 58 -7.47 -5.39 2.25
CA ALA A 58 -8.24 -6.63 2.16
C ALA A 58 -9.26 -6.85 3.30
N PRO A 59 -9.00 -6.45 4.56
CA PRO A 59 -10.00 -6.55 5.61
C PRO A 59 -11.27 -5.76 5.34
N TYR A 60 -11.26 -4.76 4.45
CA TYR A 60 -12.38 -3.86 4.19
C TYR A 60 -13.05 -4.09 2.83
N THR A 61 -12.57 -5.05 2.02
CA THR A 61 -13.11 -5.32 0.67
C THR A 61 -14.44 -6.07 0.68
N HIS A 62 -14.81 -6.71 1.80
CA HIS A 62 -16.08 -7.41 1.96
C HIS A 62 -17.26 -6.48 2.24
N VAL A 63 -16.98 -5.20 2.52
CA VAL A 63 -18.01 -4.18 2.69
C VAL A 63 -18.43 -3.74 1.28
N PRO A 64 -19.74 -3.75 0.93
CA PRO A 64 -20.19 -3.29 -0.38
C PRO A 64 -19.83 -1.82 -0.55
N TYR A 65 -18.75 -1.56 -1.26
CA TYR A 65 -18.23 -0.24 -1.56
C TYR A 65 -18.42 0.04 -3.04
N HIS A 66 -19.34 0.95 -3.34
CA HIS A 66 -19.15 1.78 -4.51
C HIS A 66 -18.04 2.75 -4.14
N GLN A 67 -16.87 2.62 -4.79
CA GLN A 67 -15.94 3.73 -4.90
C GLN A 67 -16.77 4.91 -5.41
N ARG A 68 -16.89 5.99 -4.62
CA ARG A 68 -17.50 7.23 -5.10
C ARG A 68 -16.59 7.81 -6.16
N LEU A 69 -16.74 7.29 -7.38
CA LEU A 69 -16.23 7.89 -8.61
C LEU A 69 -17.06 9.12 -8.97
N ASP A 70 -18.16 9.36 -8.26
CA ASP A 70 -19.07 10.47 -8.38
C ASP A 70 -18.79 11.53 -7.30
N ASN A 71 -18.26 12.67 -7.73
CA ASN A 71 -18.23 13.90 -6.94
C ASN A 71 -19.65 14.49 -6.76
N GLY A 72 -20.68 13.67 -6.51
CA GLY A 72 -22.09 14.02 -6.68
C GLY A 72 -22.64 13.64 -8.04
#